data_AF-A0A3D2Y225-F1
#
_entry.id   AF-A0A3D2Y225-F1
#
_cell.length_a   1.000
_cell.length_b   1.000
_cell.length_c   1.000
_cell.angle_alpha   90.00
_cell.angle_beta   90.00
_cell.angle_gamma   90.00
#
_symmetry.space_group_name_H-M   'P 1'
#
loop_
_entity.id
_entity.type
_entity.pdbx_description
1 polymer ?
#
loop_
_entity_poly.entity_id
_entity_poly.type
_entity_poly.pdbx_seq_one_letter_code
_entity_poly.pdbx_strand_id
1 'polypeptide(L)' 'VITVATEHKGVLDTVEFLAGQGVRVTLLAPDAHGLISVEQVAEAIGADTVLVSVMHVNNETGVIQ' A
#
# COMPACT_ATOMS: atom_id res chain seq x y z
N VAL A 1 2.17 5.62 -7.03
CA VAL A 1 1.10 4.83 -6.37
C VAL A 1 1.60 4.41 -5.01
N ILE A 2 0.79 4.55 -3.97
CA ILE A 2 1.13 4.14 -2.60
C ILE A 2 0.18 3.01 -2.22
N THR A 3 0.69 1.93 -1.66
CA THR A 3 -0.12 0.82 -1.17
C THR A 3 0.58 0.06 -0.03
N VAL A 4 -0.03 -0.98 0.53
CA VAL A 4 0.50 -1.71 1.70
C VAL A 4 1.14 -3.01 1.27
N ALA A 5 2.26 -3.39 1.89
CA ALA A 5 2.98 -4.63 1.58
C ALA A 5 2.16 -5.91 1.86
N THR A 6 1.09 -5.80 2.65
CA THR A 6 0.17 -6.89 3.04
C THR A 6 -1.16 -6.84 2.28
N GLU A 7 -1.19 -6.21 1.12
CA GLU A 7 -2.34 -6.23 0.21
C GLU A 7 -2.62 -7.62 -0.36
N HIS A 8 -3.85 -7.83 -0.85
CA HIS A 8 -4.17 -9.02 -1.62
C HIS A 8 -3.33 -9.06 -2.92
N LYS A 9 -2.95 -10.26 -3.39
CA LYS A 9 -2.14 -10.44 -4.61
C LYS A 9 -2.68 -9.69 -5.83
N GLY A 10 -3.99 -9.57 -5.97
CA GLY A 10 -4.62 -8.80 -7.05
C GLY A 10 -4.17 -7.33 -7.10
N VAL A 11 -3.81 -6.73 -5.96
CA VAL A 11 -3.22 -5.39 -5.90
C VAL A 11 -1.70 -5.47 -6.06
N LEU A 12 -1.03 -6.36 -5.32
CA LEU A 12 0.44 -6.48 -5.34
C LEU A 12 1.00 -6.80 -6.74
N ASP A 13 0.45 -7.80 -7.42
CA ASP A 13 0.88 -8.20 -8.78
C ASP A 13 0.61 -7.05 -9.77
N THR A 14 -0.48 -6.29 -9.58
CA THR A 14 -0.81 -5.14 -10.42
C THR A 14 0.18 -4.00 -10.23
N VAL A 15 0.53 -3.65 -8.99
CA VAL A 15 1.50 -2.57 -8.75
C VAL A 15 2.92 -2.99 -9.12
N GLU A 16 3.28 -4.27 -9.00
CA GLU A 16 4.55 -4.81 -9.51
C GLU A 16 4.63 -4.67 -11.04
N PHE A 17 3.58 -5.06 -11.76
CA PHE A 17 3.49 -4.84 -13.20
C PHE A 17 3.66 -3.35 -13.57
N LEU A 18 2.94 -2.46 -12.87
CA LEU A 18 3.03 -1.00 -13.11
C LEU A 18 4.44 -0.45 -12.81
N ALA A 19 5.11 -0.95 -11.77
CA ALA A 19 6.49 -0.60 -11.48
C ALA A 19 7.42 -0.97 -12.65
N GLY A 20 7.23 -2.14 -13.26
CA GLY A 20 7.91 -2.55 -14.49
C GLY A 20 7.62 -1.64 -15.70
N GLN A 21 6.51 -0.91 -15.70
CA GLN A 21 6.15 0.10 -16.70
C GLN A 21 6.67 1.52 -16.35
N GLY A 22 7.47 1.67 -15.29
CA GLY A 22 8.05 2.95 -14.88
C GLY A 22 7.20 3.77 -13.90
N VAL A 23 6.08 3.22 -13.39
CA VAL A 23 5.30 3.88 -12.34
C VAL A 23 6.03 3.78 -11.01
N ARG A 24 6.22 4.89 -10.30
CA ARG A 24 6.78 4.84 -8.93
C ARG A 24 5.75 4.21 -7.99
N VAL A 25 6.16 3.15 -7.30
CA VAL A 25 5.35 2.46 -6.28
C VAL A 25 6.02 2.56 -4.92
N THR A 26 5.25 2.94 -3.90
CA THR A 26 5.66 2.93 -2.50
C THR A 26 4.86 1.86 -1.78
N LEU A 27 5.54 0.88 -1.18
CA LEU A 27 4.94 -0.15 -0.33
C LEU A 27 5.14 0.22 1.14
N LEU A 28 4.05 0.55 1.84
CA LEU A 28 4.05 0.80 3.28
C LEU A 28 4.12 -0.53 4.03
N ALA A 29 5.03 -0.61 4.99
CA ALA A 29 5.14 -1.74 5.90
C ALA A 29 4.23 -1.50 7.12
N PRO A 30 3.32 -2.43 7.45
CA PRO A 30 2.58 -2.36 8.69
C PRO A 30 3.48 -2.64 9.90
N ASP A 31 3.03 -2.22 11.07
CA ASP A 31 3.68 -2.51 12.35
C ASP A 31 3.45 -3.96 12.82
N ALA A 32 3.89 -4.27 14.04
CA ALA A 32 3.72 -5.60 14.64
C ALA A 32 2.25 -5.98 14.91
N HIS A 33 1.33 -5.01 14.88
CA HIS A 33 -0.11 -5.22 14.99
C HIS A 33 -0.81 -5.32 13.63
N GLY A 34 -0.07 -5.24 12.52
CA GLY A 34 -0.62 -5.30 11.18
C GLY A 34 -1.28 -3.99 10.73
N LEU A 35 -1.02 -2.88 11.40
CA LEU A 35 -1.58 -1.56 11.10
C LEU A 35 -0.55 -0.67 10.40
N ILE A 36 -1.02 0.12 9.44
CA ILE A 36 -0.30 1.32 9.01
C ILE A 36 -0.83 2.53 9.77
N SER A 37 0.01 3.52 10.00
CA SER A 37 -0.42 4.79 10.59
C SER A 37 -0.80 5.81 9.52
N VAL A 38 -1.66 6.77 9.88
CA VAL A 38 -2.04 7.88 8.97
C VAL A 38 -0.82 8.73 8.62
N GLU A 39 0.13 8.86 9.54
CA GLU A 39 1.39 9.58 9.34
C GLU A 39 2.24 8.90 8.28
N GLN A 40 2.35 7.57 8.27
CA GLN A 40 3.08 6.85 7.21
C GLN A 40 2.49 7.14 5.82
N VAL A 41 1.15 7.22 5.72
CA VAL A 41 0.47 7.58 4.47
C VAL A 41 0.76 9.03 4.10
N ALA A 42 0.62 9.95 5.05
CA ALA A 42 0.84 11.38 4.83
C ALA A 42 2.28 11.69 4.38
N GLU A 43 3.27 11.06 5.00
CA GLU A 43 4.69 11.22 4.65
C GLU A 43 5.03 10.63 3.27
N ALA A 44 4.32 9.58 2.85
CA ALA A 44 4.52 8.95 1.55
C ALA A 44 3.91 9.76 0.38
N ILE A 45 2.93 10.63 0.65
CA ILE A 45 2.29 11.46 -0.37
C ILE A 45 3.25 12.55 -0.85
N GLY A 46 3.73 12.39 -2.09
CA GLY A 46 4.47 13.39 -2.84
C GLY A 46 3.68 14.03 -3.98
N ALA A 47 4.25 15.05 -4.62
CA ALA A 47 3.63 15.84 -5.70
C ALA A 47 3.17 15.02 -6.93
N ASP A 48 3.73 13.83 -7.13
CA ASP A 48 3.40 12.93 -8.23
C ASP A 48 2.65 11.67 -7.76
N THR A 49 2.09 11.71 -6.56
CA THR A 49 1.19 10.66 -6.06
C THR A 49 -0.14 10.74 -6.78
N VAL A 50 -0.48 9.68 -7.52
CA VAL A 50 -1.73 9.60 -8.29
C VAL A 50 -2.83 8.77 -7.62
N LEU A 51 -2.46 7.84 -6.73
CA LEU A 51 -3.37 6.91 -6.07
C LEU A 51 -2.76 6.41 -4.77
N VAL A 52 -3.60 6.31 -3.74
CA VAL A 52 -3.38 5.54 -2.51
C VAL A 52 -4.39 4.40 -2.51
N SER A 53 -3.92 3.15 -2.41
CA SER A 53 -4.77 1.94 -2.34
C SER A 53 -4.50 1.22 -1.02
N VAL A 54 -5.53 1.10 -0.19
CA VAL A 54 -5.47 0.40 1.10
C VAL A 54 -6.69 -0.51 1.24
N MET A 55 -6.45 -1.80 1.43
CA MET A 55 -7.47 -2.79 1.77
C MET A 55 -8.06 -2.48 3.13
N HIS A 56 -9.39 -2.35 3.20
CA HIS A 56 -10.11 -1.99 4.42
C HIS A 56 -9.89 -2.99 5.56
N VAL A 57 -9.96 -4.29 5.26
CA VAL A 57 -9.75 -5.37 6.23
C VAL A 57 -8.77 -6.36 5.64
N ASN A 58 -7.66 -6.61 6.33
CA ASN A 58 -6.68 -7.59 5.88
C ASN A 58 -7.29 -8.99 5.83
N ASN A 59 -7.22 -9.65 4.67
CA ASN A 59 -7.85 -10.94 4.44
C ASN A 59 -7.14 -12.13 5.11
N GLU A 60 -5.94 -11.95 5.64
CA GLU A 60 -5.19 -12.98 6.39
C GLU A 60 -5.37 -12.83 7.90
N THR A 61 -5.29 -11.59 8.42
CA THR A 61 -5.29 -11.30 9.87
C THR A 61 -6.62 -10.77 10.40
N GLY A 62 -7.50 -10.25 9.54
CA GLY A 62 -8.75 -9.60 9.92
C GLY A 62 -8.60 -8.19 10.51
N VAL A 63 -7.39 -7.62 10.48
CA VAL A 63 -7.11 -6.26 10.98
C VAL A 63 -7.78 -5.22 10.08
N ILE A 64 -8.50 -4.27 10.68
CA ILE A 64 -9.13 -3.12 10.02
C ILE A 64 -8.10 -1.99 9.94
N GLN A 65 -7.91 -1.41 8.75
CA GLN A 65 -6.99 -0.29 8.49
C GLN A 65 -7.63 1.08 8.70
#